data_AF-A0AAU9MWM0-F1
#
_entry.id   AF-A0AAU9MWM0-F1
#
_cell.length_a   1.000
_cell.length_b   1.000
_cell.length_c   1.000
_cell.angle_alpha   90.00
_cell.angle_beta   90.00
_cell.angle_gamma   90.00
#
_symmetry.space_group_name_H-M   'P 1'
#
loop_
_entity.id
_entity.type
_entity.pdbx_description
1 polymer ?
#
loop_
_entity_poly.entity_id
_entity_poly.type
_entity_poly.pdbx_seq_one_letter_code
_entity_poly.pdbx_strand_id
1 'polypeptide(L)'
;MENFQTTFNSNTTSANEALKSLGSLFKTEKTKIEEIRTGLKTDHASFQATISSQLSQLKDELVKESNLKDSLAFKSEEAKVLSTNLEASEKQVHDLLSERAVMRIYITDVTGMLSDIIETRDSMITITMRKHLADKLRTVFAMLHCLEGVSNQTFNPKQGGESMAGGSRKEGPTAPVKPIVKNELKGKEKLCRDDPIIDNEDEEELAEDELKR
;
A
#
# COMPACT_ATOMS: atom_id res chain seq x y z
N MET A 1 -98.42 -26.20 -31.60
CA MET A 1 -98.04 -25.67 -30.28
C MET A 1 -96.78 -26.36 -29.73
N GLU A 2 -96.62 -27.68 -29.92
CA GLU A 2 -95.43 -28.45 -29.49
C GLU A 2 -94.08 -27.92 -30.02
N ASN A 3 -93.98 -27.48 -31.28
CA ASN A 3 -92.70 -27.05 -31.86
C ASN A 3 -92.09 -25.81 -31.16
N PHE A 4 -92.94 -24.90 -30.65
CA PHE A 4 -92.49 -23.73 -29.88
C PHE A 4 -91.94 -24.14 -28.52
N GLN A 5 -92.60 -25.09 -27.84
CA GLN A 5 -92.16 -25.56 -26.53
C GLN A 5 -90.80 -26.26 -26.63
N THR A 6 -90.59 -27.09 -27.66
CA THR A 6 -89.31 -27.77 -27.90
C THR A 6 -88.19 -26.76 -28.15
N THR A 7 -88.44 -25.76 -28.99
CA THR A 7 -87.47 -24.70 -29.29
C THR A 7 -87.12 -23.89 -28.04
N PHE A 8 -88.13 -23.51 -27.25
CA PHE A 8 -87.93 -22.78 -26.00
C PHE A 8 -87.09 -23.56 -24.99
N ASN A 9 -87.42 -24.85 -24.78
CA ASN A 9 -86.68 -25.72 -23.88
C ASN A 9 -85.22 -25.89 -24.35
N SER A 10 -85.00 -26.09 -25.65
CA SER A 10 -83.65 -26.21 -26.23
C SER A 10 -82.83 -24.93 -26.02
N ASN A 11 -83.40 -23.76 -26.31
CA ASN A 11 -82.74 -22.47 -26.11
C ASN A 11 -82.41 -22.22 -24.64
N THR A 12 -83.32 -22.58 -23.73
CA THR A 12 -83.11 -22.45 -22.28
C THR A 12 -81.95 -23.33 -21.81
N THR A 13 -81.89 -24.58 -22.28
CA THR A 13 -80.77 -25.49 -21.96
C THR A 13 -79.45 -24.95 -22.51
N SER A 14 -79.42 -24.53 -23.77
CA SER A 14 -78.22 -23.97 -24.39
C SER A 14 -77.72 -22.70 -23.67
N ALA A 15 -78.64 -21.80 -23.30
CA ALA A 15 -78.29 -20.61 -22.52
C ALA A 15 -77.71 -20.97 -21.14
N ASN A 16 -78.27 -21.96 -20.46
CA ASN A 16 -77.77 -22.44 -19.17
C ASN A 16 -76.38 -23.09 -19.28
N GLU A 17 -76.12 -23.86 -20.35
CA GLU A 17 -74.80 -24.43 -20.62
C GLU A 17 -73.76 -23.34 -20.91
N ALA A 18 -74.11 -22.33 -21.72
CA ALA A 18 -73.26 -21.19 -21.99
C ALA A 18 -72.93 -20.40 -20.72
N LEU A 19 -73.93 -20.13 -19.86
CA LEU A 19 -73.72 -19.48 -18.56
C LEU A 19 -72.81 -20.30 -17.64
N LYS A 20 -72.97 -21.63 -17.62
CA LYS A 20 -72.12 -22.52 -16.84
C LYS A 20 -70.67 -22.51 -17.33
N SER A 21 -70.46 -22.53 -18.66
CA SER A 21 -69.14 -22.43 -19.28
C SER A 21 -68.49 -21.06 -19.06
N LEU A 22 -69.27 -19.98 -19.12
CA LEU A 22 -68.78 -18.64 -18.83
C LEU A 22 -68.38 -18.51 -17.35
N GLY A 23 -69.19 -19.09 -16.45
CA GLY A 23 -68.88 -19.16 -15.03
C GLY A 23 -67.61 -19.95 -14.70
N SER A 24 -67.33 -21.06 -15.40
CA SER A 24 -66.08 -21.81 -15.23
C SER A 24 -64.87 -21.05 -15.79
N LEU A 25 -65.04 -20.35 -16.92
CA LEU A 25 -63.99 -19.52 -17.51
C LEU A 25 -63.62 -18.36 -16.57
N PHE A 26 -64.60 -17.64 -16.01
CA PHE A 26 -64.34 -16.57 -15.05
C PHE A 26 -63.66 -17.06 -13.77
N LYS A 27 -64.05 -18.23 -13.25
CA LYS A 27 -63.36 -18.84 -12.10
C LYS A 27 -61.91 -19.15 -12.41
N THR A 28 -61.64 -19.73 -13.58
CA THR A 28 -60.28 -20.06 -14.03
C THR A 28 -59.43 -18.80 -14.18
N GLU A 29 -59.97 -17.77 -14.85
CA GLU A 29 -59.27 -16.50 -15.06
C GLU A 29 -58.99 -15.78 -13.74
N LYS A 30 -59.97 -15.77 -12.81
CA LYS A 30 -59.78 -15.21 -11.47
C LYS A 30 -58.64 -15.88 -10.72
N THR A 31 -58.52 -17.21 -10.79
CA THR A 31 -57.41 -17.94 -10.15
C THR A 31 -56.07 -17.54 -10.77
N LYS A 32 -55.97 -17.49 -12.11
CA LYS A 32 -54.74 -17.05 -12.80
C LYS A 32 -54.32 -15.64 -12.42
N ILE A 33 -55.28 -14.71 -12.32
CA ILE A 33 -55.01 -13.34 -11.90
C ILE A 33 -54.46 -13.29 -10.47
N GLU A 34 -55.00 -14.09 -9.54
CA GLU A 34 -54.49 -14.13 -8.17
C GLU A 34 -53.10 -14.79 -8.09
N GLU A 35 -52.84 -15.81 -8.90
CA GLU A 35 -51.50 -16.41 -9.06
C GLU A 35 -50.49 -15.38 -9.56
N ILE A 36 -50.82 -14.62 -10.61
CA ILE A 36 -49.96 -13.54 -11.13
C ILE A 36 -49.75 -12.46 -10.05
N ARG A 37 -50.81 -12.07 -9.33
CA ARG A 37 -50.74 -11.04 -8.28
C ARG A 37 -49.81 -11.46 -7.14
N THR A 38 -49.92 -12.70 -6.69
CA THR A 38 -49.08 -13.26 -5.62
C THR A 38 -47.64 -13.45 -6.07
N GLY A 39 -47.42 -13.89 -7.32
CA GLY A 39 -46.10 -13.94 -7.96
C GLY A 39 -45.44 -12.56 -7.99
N LEU A 40 -46.12 -11.56 -8.56
CA LEU A 40 -45.60 -10.19 -8.64
C LEU A 40 -45.29 -9.58 -7.27
N LYS A 41 -46.13 -9.85 -6.26
CA LYS A 41 -45.89 -9.40 -4.89
C LYS A 41 -44.62 -10.04 -4.29
N THR A 42 -44.39 -11.31 -4.58
CA THR A 42 -43.21 -12.06 -4.12
C THR A 42 -41.94 -11.54 -4.81
N ASP A 43 -41.99 -11.37 -6.14
CA ASP A 43 -40.90 -10.83 -6.93
C ASP A 43 -40.53 -9.41 -6.48
N HIS A 44 -41.53 -8.57 -6.23
CA HIS A 44 -41.30 -7.21 -5.72
C HIS A 44 -40.61 -7.22 -4.35
N ALA A 45 -41.04 -8.08 -3.43
CA ALA A 45 -40.41 -8.21 -2.11
C ALA A 45 -38.95 -8.71 -2.21
N SER A 46 -38.70 -9.71 -3.07
CA SER A 46 -37.36 -10.23 -3.35
C SER A 46 -36.44 -9.16 -3.94
N PHE A 47 -36.95 -8.39 -4.91
CA PHE A 47 -36.24 -7.28 -5.53
C PHE A 47 -35.89 -6.19 -4.52
N GLN A 48 -36.84 -5.79 -3.68
CA GLN A 48 -36.63 -4.79 -2.63
C GLN A 48 -35.58 -5.25 -1.60
N ALA A 49 -35.60 -6.52 -1.22
CA ALA A 49 -34.61 -7.10 -0.32
C ALA A 49 -33.21 -7.10 -0.96
N THR A 50 -33.11 -7.44 -2.24
CA THR A 50 -31.86 -7.43 -3.01
C THR A 50 -31.26 -6.03 -3.08
N ILE A 51 -32.07 -5.02 -3.45
CA ILE A 51 -31.63 -3.62 -3.50
C ILE A 51 -31.15 -3.16 -2.12
N SER A 52 -31.91 -3.48 -1.07
CA SER A 52 -31.56 -3.05 0.28
C SER A 52 -30.24 -3.66 0.76
N SER A 53 -30.00 -4.94 0.42
CA SER A 53 -28.73 -5.62 0.69
C SER A 53 -27.57 -4.98 -0.06
N GLN A 54 -27.73 -4.71 -1.36
CA GLN A 54 -26.70 -4.07 -2.18
C GLN A 54 -26.37 -2.66 -1.70
N LEU A 55 -27.39 -1.88 -1.31
CA LEU A 55 -27.20 -0.53 -0.77
C LEU A 55 -26.44 -0.56 0.56
N SER A 56 -26.76 -1.52 1.44
CA SER A 56 -26.01 -1.71 2.69
C SER A 56 -24.54 -2.06 2.42
N GLN A 57 -24.30 -2.97 1.47
CA GLN A 57 -22.93 -3.36 1.10
C GLN A 57 -22.14 -2.16 0.55
N LEU A 58 -22.73 -1.39 -0.38
CA LEU A 58 -22.09 -0.19 -0.95
C LEU A 58 -21.76 0.84 0.13
N LYS A 59 -22.62 1.00 1.14
CA LYS A 59 -22.35 1.89 2.27
C LYS A 59 -21.14 1.44 3.08
N ASP A 60 -21.01 0.14 3.35
CA ASP A 60 -19.88 -0.42 4.08
C ASP A 60 -18.57 -0.31 3.27
N GLU A 61 -18.63 -0.54 1.95
CA GLU A 61 -17.50 -0.35 1.04
C GLU A 61 -17.04 1.11 0.99
N LEU A 62 -17.98 2.06 0.94
CA LEU A 62 -17.67 3.49 0.97
C LEU A 62 -16.95 3.92 2.26
N VAL A 63 -17.36 3.39 3.41
CA VAL A 63 -16.67 3.66 4.69
C VAL A 63 -15.25 3.09 4.67
N LYS A 64 -15.06 1.88 4.12
CA LYS A 64 -13.72 1.29 3.96
C LYS A 64 -12.84 2.12 3.04
N GLU A 65 -13.37 2.58 1.91
CA GLU A 65 -12.66 3.44 0.96
C GLU A 65 -12.24 4.76 1.61
N SER A 66 -13.12 5.40 2.38
CA SER A 66 -12.80 6.62 3.13
C SER A 66 -11.63 6.40 4.09
N ASN A 67 -11.64 5.30 4.85
CA ASN A 67 -10.54 4.98 5.77
C ASN A 67 -9.22 4.71 5.03
N LEU A 68 -9.26 4.08 3.86
CA LEU A 68 -8.07 3.85 3.03
C LEU A 68 -7.50 5.17 2.51
N LYS A 69 -8.37 6.10 2.09
CA LYS A 69 -7.96 7.44 1.66
C LYS A 69 -7.25 8.20 2.78
N ASP A 70 -7.78 8.15 4.00
CA ASP A 70 -7.16 8.80 5.16
C ASP A 70 -5.81 8.16 5.51
N SER A 71 -5.72 6.82 5.49
CA SER A 71 -4.46 6.11 5.71
C SER A 71 -3.41 6.43 4.63
N LEU A 72 -3.84 6.58 3.37
CA LEU A 72 -2.96 6.95 2.27
C LEU A 72 -2.44 8.38 2.44
N ALA A 73 -3.30 9.32 2.84
CA ALA A 73 -2.89 10.69 3.14
C ALA A 73 -1.85 10.73 4.27
N PHE A 74 -2.07 9.98 5.35
CA PHE A 74 -1.10 9.85 6.45
C PHE A 74 0.26 9.30 5.96
N LYS A 75 0.25 8.22 5.18
CA LYS A 75 1.48 7.63 4.63
C LYS A 75 2.21 8.54 3.65
N SER A 76 1.45 9.31 2.85
CA SER A 76 2.02 10.32 1.96
C SER A 76 2.77 11.40 2.74
N GLU A 77 2.21 11.86 3.86
CA GLU A 77 2.86 12.85 4.71
C GLU A 77 4.10 12.30 5.42
N GLU A 78 4.03 11.07 5.93
CA GLU A 78 5.18 10.36 6.51
C GLU A 78 6.33 10.23 5.49
N ALA A 79 6.02 9.89 4.24
CA ALA A 79 7.01 9.80 3.16
C ALA A 79 7.68 11.15 2.85
N LYS A 80 6.92 12.26 2.85
CA LYS A 80 7.49 13.61 2.66
C LYS A 80 8.48 13.97 3.77
N VAL A 81 8.13 13.68 5.03
CA VAL A 81 9.03 13.93 6.17
C VAL A 81 10.31 13.10 6.06
N LEU A 82 10.21 11.84 5.64
CA LEU A 82 11.40 11.00 5.42
C LEU A 82 12.27 11.53 4.26
N SER A 83 11.65 12.04 3.20
CA SER A 83 12.37 12.64 2.07
C SER A 83 13.17 13.88 2.49
N THR A 84 12.56 14.81 3.24
CA THR A 84 13.27 16.01 3.72
C THR A 84 14.38 15.69 4.71
N ASN A 85 14.19 14.67 5.55
CA ASN A 85 15.23 14.18 6.44
C ASN A 85 16.40 13.54 5.68
N LEU A 86 16.11 12.81 4.59
CA LEU A 86 17.13 12.23 3.72
C LEU A 86 17.98 13.32 3.06
N GLU A 87 17.35 14.32 2.45
CA GLU A 87 18.04 15.47 1.85
C GLU A 87 18.93 16.21 2.86
N ALA A 88 18.42 16.41 4.08
CA ALA A 88 19.20 17.02 5.16
C ALA A 88 20.42 16.17 5.55
N SER A 89 20.26 14.84 5.62
CA SER A 89 21.36 13.92 5.91
C SER A 89 22.40 13.87 4.78
N GLU A 90 21.97 13.90 3.52
CA GLU A 90 22.86 13.92 2.36
C GLU A 90 23.71 15.19 2.35
N LYS A 91 23.11 16.34 2.67
CA LYS A 91 23.84 17.60 2.84
C LYS A 91 24.91 17.49 3.94
N GLN A 92 24.57 16.94 5.11
CA GLN A 92 25.54 16.75 6.20
C GLN A 92 26.70 15.84 5.78
N VAL A 93 26.42 14.76 5.06
CA VAL A 93 27.47 13.88 4.53
C VAL A 93 28.38 14.63 3.55
N HIS A 94 27.81 15.46 2.67
CA HIS A 94 28.58 16.28 1.74
C HIS A 94 29.49 17.27 2.48
N ASP A 95 28.96 17.97 3.49
CA ASP A 95 29.71 18.92 4.31
C ASP A 95 30.89 18.23 5.02
N LEU A 96 30.67 17.05 5.62
CA LEU A 96 31.72 16.26 6.27
C LEU A 96 32.77 15.74 5.29
N LEU A 97 32.37 15.34 4.08
CA LEU A 97 33.31 14.92 3.03
C LEU A 97 34.20 16.09 2.59
N SER A 98 33.65 17.29 2.49
CA SER A 98 34.37 18.53 2.19
C SER A 98 35.38 18.86 3.29
N GLU A 99 34.95 18.84 4.56
CA GLU A 99 35.84 19.07 5.71
C GLU A 99 36.99 18.05 5.75
N ARG A 100 36.69 16.76 5.51
CA ARG A 100 37.69 15.71 5.41
C ARG A 100 38.71 15.97 4.30
N ALA A 101 38.27 16.51 3.16
CA ALA A 101 39.17 16.86 2.06
C ALA A 101 40.14 17.98 2.46
N VAL A 102 39.62 19.03 3.11
CA VAL A 102 40.43 20.14 3.67
C VAL A 102 41.45 19.62 4.67
N MET A 103 41.06 18.75 5.62
CA MET A 103 41.98 18.15 6.58
C MET A 103 43.10 17.34 5.91
N ARG A 104 42.77 16.58 4.84
CA ARG A 104 43.79 15.81 4.08
C ARG A 104 44.83 16.71 3.42
N ILE A 105 44.43 17.88 2.92
CA ILE A 105 45.36 18.88 2.35
C ILE A 105 46.31 19.36 3.45
N TYR A 106 45.78 19.82 4.58
CA TYR A 106 46.61 20.28 5.71
C TYR A 106 47.58 19.21 6.23
N ILE A 107 47.14 17.96 6.34
CA ILE A 107 48.01 16.84 6.73
C ILE A 107 49.15 16.66 5.73
N THR A 108 48.85 16.75 4.43
CA THR A 108 49.85 16.62 3.36
C THR A 108 50.88 17.75 3.44
N ASP A 109 50.44 19.00 3.60
CA ASP A 109 51.31 20.17 3.72
C ASP A 109 52.24 20.08 4.93
N VAL A 110 51.69 19.73 6.10
CA VAL A 110 52.47 19.54 7.34
C VAL A 110 53.48 18.40 7.18
N THR A 111 53.07 17.29 6.56
CA THR A 111 53.96 16.15 6.31
C THR A 111 55.09 16.52 5.35
N GLY A 112 54.80 17.33 4.32
CA GLY A 112 55.80 17.88 3.40
C GLY A 112 56.82 18.74 4.13
N MET A 113 56.37 19.76 4.86
CA MET A 113 57.26 20.65 5.63
C MET A 113 58.15 19.88 6.62
N LEU A 114 57.59 18.90 7.33
CA LEU A 114 58.35 18.06 8.25
C LEU A 114 59.41 17.21 7.53
N SER A 115 59.08 16.70 6.34
CA SER A 115 60.02 15.93 5.53
C SER A 115 61.18 16.81 5.05
N ASP A 116 60.90 18.03 4.57
CA ASP A 116 61.91 18.99 4.14
C ASP A 116 62.88 19.38 5.27
N ILE A 117 62.36 19.59 6.49
CA ILE A 117 63.18 19.89 7.69
C ILE A 117 64.11 18.71 8.03
N ILE A 118 63.60 17.48 7.92
CA ILE A 118 64.38 16.26 8.18
C ILE A 118 65.48 16.06 7.13
N GLU A 119 65.24 16.43 5.88
CA GLU A 119 66.20 16.30 4.78
C GLU A 119 67.32 17.35 4.83
N THR A 120 67.01 18.57 5.27
CA THR A 120 67.95 19.71 5.23
C THR A 120 68.93 19.81 6.43
N ARG A 121 68.73 19.08 7.52
CA ARG A 121 69.58 19.18 8.73
C ARG A 121 70.67 18.10 8.85
N ASP A 122 71.75 18.48 9.56
CA ASP A 122 72.89 17.65 9.94
C ASP A 122 72.45 16.30 10.54
N SER A 123 73.08 15.21 10.07
CA SER A 123 72.66 13.82 10.27
C SER A 123 72.37 13.44 11.74
N MET A 124 73.05 14.08 12.69
CA MET A 124 72.87 13.85 14.13
C MET A 124 71.56 14.48 14.68
N ILE A 125 71.18 15.66 14.21
CA ILE A 125 69.90 16.31 14.56
C ILE A 125 68.74 15.52 13.92
N THR A 126 68.97 15.03 12.70
CA THR A 126 68.01 14.25 11.92
C THR A 126 67.62 12.95 12.61
N ILE A 127 68.55 12.22 13.26
CA ILE A 127 68.22 11.00 14.03
C ILE A 127 67.32 11.32 15.24
N THR A 128 67.66 12.35 16.01
CA THR A 128 66.93 12.69 17.24
C THR A 128 65.53 13.23 16.93
N MET A 129 65.41 14.06 15.88
CA MET A 129 64.10 14.55 15.39
C MET A 129 63.25 13.42 14.79
N ARG A 130 63.84 12.50 14.01
CA ARG A 130 63.09 11.34 13.46
C ARG A 130 62.48 10.49 14.56
N LYS A 131 63.23 10.21 15.64
CA LYS A 131 62.71 9.44 16.79
C LYS A 131 61.53 10.15 17.46
N HIS A 132 61.67 11.45 17.74
CA HIS A 132 60.61 12.21 18.39
C HIS A 132 59.36 12.34 17.51
N LEU A 133 59.55 12.58 16.20
CA LEU A 133 58.44 12.68 15.25
C LEU A 133 57.72 11.34 15.08
N ALA A 134 58.45 10.23 14.99
CA ALA A 134 57.87 8.89 14.93
C ALA A 134 57.01 8.59 16.18
N ASP A 135 57.46 8.99 17.37
CA ASP A 135 56.69 8.79 18.60
C ASP A 135 55.41 9.64 18.63
N LYS A 136 55.46 10.89 18.17
CA LYS A 136 54.27 11.77 18.07
C LYS A 136 53.29 11.29 16.99
N LEU A 137 53.80 10.93 15.80
CA LEU A 137 52.99 10.39 14.72
C LEU A 137 52.33 9.07 15.12
N ARG A 138 53.02 8.19 15.87
CA ARG A 138 52.43 6.96 16.40
C ARG A 138 51.19 7.25 17.25
N THR A 139 51.24 8.26 18.12
CA THR A 139 50.09 8.67 18.94
C THR A 139 48.95 9.19 18.07
N VAL A 140 49.23 10.04 17.08
CA VAL A 140 48.20 10.57 16.18
C VAL A 140 47.57 9.46 15.34
N PHE A 141 48.37 8.54 14.80
CA PHE A 141 47.86 7.38 14.06
C PHE A 141 47.05 6.44 14.94
N ALA A 142 47.40 6.26 16.21
CA ALA A 142 46.57 5.49 17.15
C ALA A 142 45.20 6.17 17.38
N MET A 143 45.16 7.50 17.50
CA MET A 143 43.91 8.25 17.63
C MET A 143 43.07 8.20 16.33
N LEU A 144 43.71 8.33 15.16
CA LEU A 144 43.04 8.18 13.86
C LEU A 144 42.50 6.77 13.66
N HIS A 145 43.23 5.73 14.07
CA HIS A 145 42.75 4.35 14.01
C HIS A 145 41.54 4.11 14.93
N CYS A 146 41.47 4.77 16.10
CA CYS A 146 40.26 4.77 16.92
C CYS A 146 39.07 5.46 16.23
N LEU A 147 39.32 6.47 15.39
CA LEU A 147 38.28 7.14 14.58
C LEU A 147 37.90 6.30 13.36
N GLU A 148 38.85 5.60 12.74
CA GLU A 148 38.62 4.64 11.64
C GLU A 148 37.88 3.38 12.13
N GLY A 149 37.93 3.10 13.43
CA GLY A 149 37.08 2.15 14.16
C GLY A 149 35.62 2.58 14.31
N VAL A 150 35.25 3.83 13.97
CA VAL A 150 33.90 4.14 13.47
C VAL A 150 33.81 3.63 12.04
N SER A 151 34.14 2.35 11.86
CA SER A 151 33.98 1.66 10.59
C SER A 151 32.53 1.86 10.20
N ASN A 152 32.30 1.98 8.90
CA ASN A 152 31.02 1.83 8.23
C ASN A 152 30.40 0.49 8.64
N GLN A 153 29.92 0.39 9.88
CA GLN A 153 28.94 -0.58 10.28
C GLN A 153 27.75 -0.14 9.46
N THR A 154 27.70 -0.66 8.23
CA THR A 154 26.49 -0.86 7.47
C THR A 154 25.55 -1.51 8.47
N PHE A 155 24.81 -0.66 9.18
CA PHE A 155 23.57 -1.02 9.79
C PHE A 155 22.78 -1.53 8.60
N ASN A 156 22.83 -2.84 8.37
CA ASN A 156 21.77 -3.50 7.64
C ASN A 156 20.53 -3.09 8.42
N PRO A 157 19.68 -2.19 7.88
CA PRO A 157 18.46 -1.84 8.57
C PRO A 157 17.79 -3.18 8.84
N LYS A 158 17.52 -3.44 10.11
CA LYS A 158 16.94 -4.70 10.56
C LYS A 158 15.55 -4.72 9.94
N GLN A 159 15.46 -5.25 8.73
CA GLN A 159 14.22 -5.44 8.00
C GLN A 159 13.39 -6.31 8.93
N GLY A 160 12.33 -5.69 9.48
CA GLY A 160 11.41 -6.30 10.43
C GLY A 160 10.70 -7.48 9.78
N GLY A 161 11.38 -8.62 9.78
CA GLY A 161 10.82 -9.92 9.46
C GLY A 161 10.42 -10.58 10.77
N GLU A 162 9.12 -10.70 10.95
CA GLU A 162 8.43 -11.46 12.00
C GLU A 162 9.20 -12.74 12.36
N SER A 163 9.56 -12.89 13.63
CA SER A 163 9.96 -14.18 14.19
C SER A 163 9.15 -14.43 15.45
N MET A 164 7.98 -15.05 15.23
CA MET A 164 7.28 -15.75 16.29
C MET A 164 8.00 -17.06 16.64
N ALA A 165 7.85 -17.42 17.92
CA ALA A 165 7.90 -18.77 18.50
C ALA A 165 9.28 -19.37 18.83
N GLY A 166 9.55 -19.55 20.14
CA GLY A 166 10.69 -20.32 20.61
C GLY A 166 10.92 -20.39 22.12
N GLY A 167 9.90 -20.65 22.94
CA GLY A 167 10.01 -21.44 24.18
C GLY A 167 10.79 -20.89 25.41
N SER A 168 10.06 -20.68 26.50
CA SER A 168 10.49 -21.09 27.84
C SER A 168 9.26 -21.34 28.72
N ARG A 169 9.21 -22.56 29.27
CA ARG A 169 8.12 -23.13 30.06
C ARG A 169 8.06 -22.52 31.46
N LYS A 170 6.85 -22.29 31.97
CA LYS A 170 6.52 -22.52 33.37
C LYS A 170 5.06 -23.02 33.47
N GLU A 171 4.90 -24.17 34.09
CA GLU A 171 3.67 -24.94 34.24
C GLU A 171 2.68 -24.30 35.23
N GLY A 172 1.37 -24.46 34.95
CA GLY A 172 0.24 -24.21 35.85
C GLY A 172 -1.09 -24.47 35.12
N PRO A 173 -2.03 -25.28 35.66
CA PRO A 173 -2.98 -26.04 34.83
C PRO A 173 -4.38 -25.41 34.65
N THR A 174 -5.05 -25.91 33.60
CA THR A 174 -6.51 -26.17 33.46
C THR A 174 -7.36 -25.16 32.68
N ALA A 175 -7.73 -25.51 31.43
CA ALA A 175 -9.11 -25.83 30.99
C ALA A 175 -9.17 -25.99 29.45
N PRO A 176 -10.10 -26.79 28.90
CA PRO A 176 -10.09 -27.17 27.48
C PRO A 176 -11.03 -26.28 26.64
N VAL A 177 -10.52 -25.70 25.55
CA VAL A 177 -11.37 -25.18 24.47
C VAL A 177 -10.83 -25.65 23.13
N LYS A 178 -11.70 -26.32 22.37
CA LYS A 178 -11.50 -26.89 21.04
C LYS A 178 -11.69 -25.83 19.92
N PRO A 179 -11.31 -26.12 18.66
CA PRO A 179 -10.52 -25.24 17.81
C PRO A 179 -11.33 -24.55 16.70
N ILE A 180 -10.82 -23.42 16.17
CA ILE A 180 -11.26 -22.87 14.88
C ILE A 180 -10.05 -22.55 14.00
N VAL A 181 -10.16 -23.11 12.80
CA VAL A 181 -9.24 -23.21 11.67
C VAL A 181 -8.85 -21.82 11.13
N LYS A 182 -7.55 -21.60 10.90
CA LYS A 182 -7.06 -20.59 9.96
C LYS A 182 -6.24 -21.28 8.89
N ASN A 183 -6.75 -21.20 7.66
CA ASN A 183 -6.07 -21.63 6.44
C ASN A 183 -4.97 -20.62 6.09
N GLU A 184 -3.74 -21.12 5.93
CA GLU A 184 -2.64 -20.42 5.29
C GLU A 184 -2.91 -20.30 3.79
N LEU A 185 -2.82 -19.08 3.25
CA LEU A 185 -2.78 -18.85 1.82
C LEU A 185 -1.38 -18.38 1.44
N LYS A 186 -0.59 -19.32 0.93
CA LYS A 186 0.68 -19.08 0.26
C LYS A 186 0.40 -18.41 -1.08
N GLY A 187 0.75 -17.13 -1.21
CA GLY A 187 0.81 -16.42 -2.48
C GLY A 187 2.19 -15.83 -2.66
N LYS A 188 3.07 -16.56 -3.36
CA LYS A 188 4.31 -16.00 -3.93
C LYS A 188 3.94 -15.39 -5.27
N GLU A 189 4.08 -14.08 -5.41
CA GLU A 189 4.12 -13.46 -6.74
C GLU A 189 5.33 -12.53 -6.81
N LYS A 190 6.35 -13.01 -7.50
CA LYS A 190 7.43 -12.21 -8.05
C LYS A 190 6.91 -11.69 -9.39
N LEU A 191 7.02 -10.39 -9.65
CA LEU A 191 7.53 -9.90 -10.93
C LEU A 191 7.85 -8.41 -10.81
N CYS A 192 9.15 -8.10 -10.82
CA CYS A 192 9.63 -6.79 -11.24
C CYS A 192 9.19 -6.56 -12.69
N ARG A 193 8.52 -5.44 -12.95
CA ARG A 193 8.59 -4.80 -14.26
C ARG A 193 9.42 -3.54 -14.08
N ASP A 194 10.64 -3.60 -14.61
CA ASP A 194 11.42 -2.42 -14.94
C ASP A 194 10.80 -1.83 -16.21
N ASP A 195 9.91 -0.86 -16.04
CA ASP A 195 9.51 -0.02 -17.17
C ASP A 195 10.48 1.18 -17.23
N PRO A 196 11.03 1.50 -18.42
CA PRO A 196 11.96 2.60 -18.59
C PRO A 196 11.25 3.94 -18.40
N ILE A 197 11.87 4.81 -17.60
CA ILE A 197 11.51 6.22 -17.46
C ILE A 197 11.73 6.89 -18.82
N ILE A 198 10.64 7.27 -19.48
CA ILE A 198 10.67 8.13 -20.66
C ILE A 198 10.72 9.56 -20.13
N ASP A 199 11.90 10.18 -20.16
CA ASP A 199 12.05 11.63 -20.09
C ASP A 199 11.48 12.24 -21.38
N ASN A 200 10.23 12.71 -21.30
CA ASN A 200 9.73 13.68 -22.26
C ASN A 200 10.06 15.08 -21.71
N GLU A 201 11.22 15.59 -22.12
CA GLU A 201 11.49 17.03 -22.12
C GLU A 201 10.58 17.67 -23.20
N ASP A 202 9.37 18.07 -22.80
CA ASP A 202 8.55 18.98 -23.60
C ASP A 202 9.09 20.41 -23.39
N GLU A 203 9.93 20.85 -24.33
CA GLU A 203 10.29 22.26 -24.54
C GLU A 203 9.02 23.06 -24.87
N GLU A 204 8.46 23.76 -23.87
CA GLU A 204 7.42 24.76 -24.09
C GLU A 204 8.06 26.06 -24.63
N GLU A 205 8.06 26.17 -25.96
CA GLU A 205 8.46 27.36 -26.71
C GLU A 205 7.44 28.49 -26.46
N LEU A 206 7.85 29.49 -25.66
CA LEU A 206 7.10 30.73 -25.42
C LEU A 206 6.97 31.53 -26.72
N ALA A 207 5.78 31.48 -27.33
CA ALA A 207 5.40 32.42 -28.38
C ALA A 207 5.08 33.80 -27.75
N GLU A 208 6.10 34.65 -27.66
CA GLU A 208 5.96 36.10 -27.52
C GLU A 208 5.34 36.66 -28.80
N ASP A 209 4.01 36.73 -28.89
CA ASP A 209 3.35 37.58 -29.90
C ASP A 209 1.91 37.90 -29.50
N GLU A 210 1.73 38.72 -28.47
CA GLU A 210 0.49 39.49 -28.31
C GLU A 210 0.72 40.82 -27.59
N LEU A 211 1.66 41.63 -28.11
CA LEU A 211 1.84 43.02 -27.73
C LEU A 211 1.57 43.92 -28.94
N LYS A 212 0.32 43.88 -29.43
CA LYS A 212 -0.28 44.89 -30.32
C LYS A 212 -1.79 44.64 -30.48
N ARG A 213 -2.59 45.22 -29.58
CA ARG A 213 -3.80 45.98 -29.91
C ARG A 213 -4.34 46.73 -28.71
#